data_AF-A0A962R9F8-F1
#
_entry.id   AF-A0A962R9F8-F1
#
_cell.length_a   1.000
_cell.length_b   1.000
_cell.length_c   1.000
_cell.angle_alpha   90.00
_cell.angle_beta   90.00
_cell.angle_gamma   90.00
#
_symmetry.space_group_name_H-M   'P 1'
#
loop_
_entity.id
_entity.type
_entity.pdbx_description
1 polymer ?
#
loop_
_entity_poly.entity_id
_entity_poly.type
_entity_poly.pdbx_seq_one_letter_code
_entity_poly.pdbx_strand_id
1 'polypeptide(L)'
;MPFEGVLPERRHLFQPEPVAAVGVSDAEAWRLNPKHRHVYDKLALARSQGLRAAPCGVDPTALGLTPRDRVFVRPIVNLAGMSLGAQTANAAEVPHTPGSFWCEFLDGEQTSTD
;
A
#
# COMPACT_ATOMS: atom_id res chain seq x y z
N MET A 1 3.60 26.35 -11.10
CA MET A 1 2.47 25.45 -10.73
C MET A 1 2.76 24.95 -9.33
N PRO A 2 1.78 24.76 -8.43
CA PRO A 2 2.10 24.50 -7.03
C PRO A 2 2.47 23.03 -6.77
N PHE A 3 3.27 22.84 -5.73
CA PHE A 3 3.26 21.59 -4.98
C PHE A 3 1.99 21.56 -4.11
N GLU A 4 1.10 20.59 -4.35
CA GLU A 4 -0.18 20.46 -3.66
C GLU A 4 -0.01 19.70 -2.35
N GLY A 5 -0.56 20.25 -1.26
CA GLY A 5 -0.52 19.64 0.08
C GLY A 5 0.70 20.02 0.95
N VAL A 6 1.51 20.99 0.52
CA VAL A 6 2.66 21.48 1.30
C VAL A 6 2.19 22.27 2.52
N LEU A 7 2.66 21.87 3.70
CA LEU A 7 2.43 22.62 4.93
C LEU A 7 2.99 24.05 4.81
N PRO A 8 2.27 25.10 5.24
CA PRO A 8 2.69 26.49 5.06
C PRO A 8 4.13 26.78 5.51
N GLU A 9 4.53 26.24 6.66
CA GLU A 9 5.85 26.39 7.25
C GLU A 9 6.97 25.69 6.46
N ARG A 10 6.62 24.72 5.60
CA ARG A 10 7.58 23.95 4.79
C ARG A 10 7.74 24.47 3.36
N ARG A 11 6.96 25.47 2.93
CA ARG A 11 6.98 25.99 1.55
C ARG A 11 8.35 26.41 1.06
N HIS A 12 9.23 26.86 1.96
CA HIS A 12 10.60 27.25 1.62
C HIS A 12 11.47 26.08 1.11
N LEU A 13 11.11 24.82 1.39
CA LEU A 13 11.80 23.62 0.90
C LEU A 13 11.42 23.25 -0.54
N PHE A 14 10.35 23.83 -1.07
CA PHE A 14 9.73 23.43 -2.33
C PHE A 14 10.05 24.45 -3.44
N GLN A 15 11.34 24.55 -3.75
CA GLN A 15 11.88 25.43 -4.80
C GLN A 15 12.88 24.67 -5.69
N PRO A 16 12.92 24.95 -7.01
CA PRO A 16 12.04 25.85 -7.76
C PRO A 16 10.61 25.31 -7.87
N GLU A 17 9.69 26.15 -8.37
CA GLU A 17 8.34 25.67 -8.67
C GLU A 17 8.35 24.57 -9.75
N PRO A 18 7.50 23.55 -9.64
CA PRO A 18 7.40 22.51 -10.63
C PRO A 18 6.71 23.02 -11.89
N VAL A 19 7.06 22.40 -13.03
CA VAL A 19 6.46 22.68 -14.34
C VAL A 19 5.02 22.19 -14.46
N ALA A 20 4.57 21.32 -13.55
CA ALA A 20 3.21 20.80 -13.45
C ALA A 20 2.81 20.69 -11.96
N ALA A 21 1.51 20.53 -11.65
CA ALA A 21 1.08 20.30 -10.28
C ALA A 21 1.65 18.96 -9.76
N VAL A 22 2.24 18.97 -8.58
CA VAL A 22 2.84 17.78 -7.93
C VAL A 22 2.23 17.63 -6.55
N GLY A 23 1.56 16.51 -6.30
CA GLY A 23 1.06 16.18 -4.96
C GLY A 23 2.21 15.74 -4.06
N VAL A 24 2.34 16.33 -2.88
CA VAL A 24 3.39 15.96 -1.89
C VAL A 24 2.90 14.93 -0.87
N SER A 25 1.69 14.44 -1.05
CA SER A 25 1.10 13.34 -0.28
C SER A 25 0.32 12.43 -1.21
N ASP A 26 0.09 11.19 -0.78
CA ASP A 26 -0.71 10.22 -1.52
C ASP A 26 -2.15 10.71 -1.76
N ALA A 27 -2.74 11.45 -0.81
CA ALA A 27 -4.07 12.03 -0.98
C ALA A 27 -4.11 13.04 -2.14
N GLU A 28 -3.11 13.92 -2.25
CA GLU A 28 -3.03 14.88 -3.34
C GLU A 28 -2.65 14.22 -4.67
N ALA A 29 -1.71 13.26 -4.66
CA ALA A 29 -1.38 12.47 -5.84
C ALA A 29 -2.61 11.72 -6.39
N TRP A 30 -3.43 11.12 -5.52
CA TRP A 30 -4.68 10.45 -5.91
C TRP A 30 -5.71 11.41 -6.54
N ARG A 31 -5.81 12.64 -6.01
CA ARG A 31 -6.70 13.69 -6.54
C ARG A 31 -6.24 14.17 -7.91
N LEU A 32 -4.95 14.45 -8.06
CA LEU A 32 -4.35 14.98 -9.29
C LEU A 32 -4.34 13.95 -10.44
N ASN A 33 -4.31 12.64 -10.12
CA ASN A 33 -4.08 11.59 -11.11
C ASN A 33 -5.25 10.58 -11.20
N PRO A 34 -6.45 11.00 -11.66
CA PRO A 34 -7.64 10.13 -11.67
C PRO A 34 -7.47 8.86 -12.51
N LYS A 35 -6.67 8.89 -13.59
CA LYS A 35 -6.37 7.73 -14.44
C LYS A 35 -5.47 6.69 -13.77
N HIS A 36 -4.75 7.08 -12.70
CA HIS A 36 -3.75 6.25 -12.04
C HIS A 36 -4.17 5.75 -10.66
N ARG A 37 -5.42 5.99 -10.22
CA ARG A 37 -5.89 5.60 -8.88
C ARG A 37 -5.74 4.11 -8.56
N HIS A 38 -5.68 3.27 -9.58
CA HIS A 38 -5.47 1.82 -9.45
C HIS A 38 -4.15 1.46 -8.77
N VAL A 39 -3.13 2.33 -8.82
CA VAL A 39 -1.82 2.07 -8.16
C VAL A 39 -1.94 1.95 -6.64
N TYR A 40 -3.01 2.51 -6.05
CA TYR A 40 -3.26 2.45 -4.62
C TYR A 40 -3.96 1.16 -4.17
N ASP A 41 -4.42 0.32 -5.10
CA ASP A 41 -4.94 -1.02 -4.78
C ASP A 41 -3.77 -1.98 -4.58
N LYS A 42 -3.35 -2.13 -3.33
CA LYS A 42 -2.21 -2.99 -2.96
C LYS A 42 -2.49 -4.48 -3.17
N LEU A 43 -3.77 -4.90 -3.19
CA LEU A 43 -4.12 -6.29 -3.49
C LEU A 43 -3.94 -6.56 -4.99
N ALA A 44 -4.44 -5.69 -5.85
CA ALA A 44 -4.23 -5.80 -7.30
C ALA A 44 -2.74 -5.76 -7.65
N LEU A 45 -1.97 -4.87 -7.01
CA LEU A 45 -0.52 -4.81 -7.16
C LEU A 45 0.17 -6.12 -6.72
N ALA A 46 -0.14 -6.63 -5.53
CA ALA A 46 0.46 -7.89 -5.05
C ALA A 46 0.21 -9.06 -6.02
N ARG A 47 -1.03 -9.17 -6.53
CA ARG A 47 -1.40 -10.22 -7.49
C ARG A 47 -0.71 -10.03 -8.84
N SER A 48 -0.51 -8.79 -9.31
CA SER A 48 0.20 -8.54 -10.58
C SER A 48 1.67 -8.92 -10.51
N GLN A 49 2.28 -8.90 -9.32
CA GLN A 49 3.64 -9.37 -9.06
C GLN A 49 3.73 -10.90 -8.83
N GLY A 50 2.62 -11.63 -8.98
CA GLY A 50 2.59 -13.08 -8.80
C GLY A 50 2.58 -13.53 -7.34
N LEU A 51 2.37 -12.62 -6.39
CA LEU A 51 2.28 -12.98 -4.97
C LEU A 51 0.96 -13.70 -4.68
N ARG A 52 1.04 -14.73 -3.84
CA ARG A 52 -0.12 -15.33 -3.18
C ARG A 52 -0.75 -14.29 -2.28
N ALA A 53 -1.92 -13.78 -2.67
CA ALA A 53 -2.62 -12.74 -1.94
C ALA A 53 -4.13 -12.82 -2.21
N ALA A 54 -4.92 -12.53 -1.19
CA ALA A 54 -6.37 -12.45 -1.30
C ALA A 54 -6.97 -11.51 -0.24
N PRO A 55 -8.21 -11.01 -0.45
CA PRO A 55 -8.94 -10.29 0.58
C PRO A 55 -9.05 -11.11 1.88
N CYS A 56 -9.02 -10.43 3.02
CA CYS A 56 -9.36 -11.06 4.30
C CYS A 56 -10.76 -11.69 4.21
N GLY A 57 -10.87 -12.97 4.56
CA GLY A 57 -12.06 -13.78 4.33
C GLY A 57 -11.84 -14.94 3.35
N VAL A 58 -10.79 -14.89 2.54
CA VAL A 58 -10.27 -16.05 1.81
C VAL A 58 -9.21 -16.73 2.66
N ASP A 59 -9.33 -18.03 2.90
CA ASP A 59 -8.36 -18.80 3.68
C ASP A 59 -7.01 -18.88 2.92
N PRO A 60 -5.89 -18.48 3.53
CA PRO A 60 -4.57 -18.60 2.90
C PRO A 60 -4.18 -20.03 2.51
N THR A 61 -4.68 -21.04 3.22
CA THR A 61 -4.42 -22.46 2.91
C THR A 61 -5.08 -22.90 1.61
N ALA A 62 -6.18 -22.25 1.20
CA ALA A 62 -6.80 -22.46 -0.11
C ALA A 62 -5.91 -21.99 -1.28
N LEU A 63 -4.88 -21.19 -0.99
CA LEU A 63 -3.88 -20.71 -1.94
C LEU A 63 -2.49 -21.30 -1.68
N GLY A 64 -2.44 -22.46 -1.02
CA GLY A 64 -1.22 -23.27 -0.90
C GLY A 64 -0.22 -22.80 0.17
N LEU A 65 -0.66 -22.00 1.13
CA LEU A 65 0.11 -21.72 2.34
C LEU A 65 -0.16 -22.79 3.40
N THR A 66 0.82 -23.09 4.24
CA THR A 66 0.61 -23.91 5.43
C THR A 66 0.03 -23.06 6.56
N PRO A 67 -0.70 -23.64 7.52
CA PRO A 67 -1.22 -22.92 8.70
C PRO A 67 -0.17 -22.10 9.48
N ARG A 68 1.11 -22.50 9.40
CA ARG A 68 2.23 -21.86 10.12
C ARG A 68 3.00 -20.86 9.26
N ASP A 69 2.70 -20.75 7.98
CA ASP A 69 3.35 -19.78 7.12
C ASP A 69 2.96 -18.37 7.60
N ARG A 70 3.93 -17.47 7.61
CA ARG A 70 3.67 -16.07 7.92
C ARG A 70 3.03 -15.39 6.71
N VAL A 71 2.16 -14.45 6.99
CA VAL A 71 1.57 -13.54 6.00
C VAL A 71 1.61 -12.10 6.51
N PHE A 72 1.60 -11.15 5.59
CA PHE A 72 1.25 -9.77 5.90
C PHE A 72 -0.26 -9.60 5.82
N VAL A 73 -0.85 -8.84 6.72
CA VAL A 73 -2.26 -8.42 6.69
C VAL A 73 -2.32 -6.90 6.75
N ARG A 74 -2.99 -6.24 5.79
CA ARG A 74 -2.99 -4.78 5.68
C ARG A 74 -4.20 -4.26 4.89
N PRO A 75 -4.59 -2.98 5.04
CA PRO A 75 -5.64 -2.38 4.23
C PRO A 75 -5.31 -2.47 2.73
N ILE A 76 -6.32 -2.71 1.89
CA ILE A 76 -6.18 -2.72 0.42
C ILE A 76 -5.71 -1.34 -0.07
N VAL A 77 -6.30 -0.26 0.46
CA VAL A 77 -5.91 1.13 0.21
C VAL A 77 -5.53 1.80 1.53
N ASN A 78 -4.42 2.54 1.56
CA ASN A 78 -4.06 3.41 2.69
C ASN A 78 -3.29 4.64 2.16
N LEU A 79 -3.99 5.77 2.03
CA LEU A 79 -3.39 7.05 1.59
C LEU A 79 -2.73 7.84 2.73
N ALA A 80 -2.90 7.40 3.98
CA ALA A 80 -2.24 8.03 5.14
C ALA A 80 -0.80 7.52 5.35
N GLY A 81 -0.42 6.45 4.63
CA GLY A 81 0.94 5.90 4.67
C GLY A 81 1.29 5.23 6.00
N MET A 82 2.59 5.26 6.34
CA MET A 82 3.18 4.77 7.60
C MET A 82 2.84 3.32 7.96
N SER A 83 2.50 2.50 6.96
CA SER A 83 2.04 1.11 7.17
C SER A 83 0.87 0.99 8.16
N LEU A 84 0.03 2.03 8.27
CA LEU A 84 -1.11 2.01 9.19
C LEU A 84 -2.04 0.81 8.89
N GLY A 85 -2.41 0.10 9.96
CA GLY A 85 -3.23 -1.10 9.89
C GLY A 85 -2.52 -2.35 9.35
N ALA A 86 -1.21 -2.28 9.08
CA ALA A 86 -0.43 -3.45 8.69
C ALA A 86 0.06 -4.24 9.90
N GLN A 87 0.02 -5.57 9.79
CA GLN A 87 0.54 -6.50 10.78
C GLN A 87 1.00 -7.80 10.10
N THR A 88 1.69 -8.65 10.85
CA THR A 88 1.96 -10.04 10.44
C THR A 88 1.09 -11.00 11.23
N ALA A 89 0.66 -12.08 10.59
CA ALA A 89 -0.06 -13.17 11.25
C ALA A 89 0.43 -14.52 10.71
N ASN A 90 0.17 -15.61 11.43
CA ASN A 90 0.21 -16.92 10.80
C ASN A 90 -0.99 -17.06 9.85
N ALA A 91 -0.85 -17.86 8.80
CA ALA A 91 -1.90 -18.11 7.82
C ALA A 91 -3.22 -18.57 8.45
N ALA A 92 -3.15 -19.40 9.50
CA ALA A 92 -4.34 -19.86 10.24
C ALA A 92 -5.00 -18.79 11.13
N GLU A 93 -4.33 -17.65 11.35
CA GLU A 93 -4.74 -16.61 12.29
C GLU A 93 -5.09 -15.30 11.56
N VAL A 94 -5.23 -15.33 10.23
CA VAL A 94 -5.59 -14.16 9.44
C VAL A 94 -6.97 -13.64 9.88
N PRO A 95 -7.08 -12.39 10.32
CA PRO A 95 -8.35 -11.84 10.77
C PRO A 95 -9.28 -11.60 9.59
N HIS A 96 -10.58 -11.75 9.83
CA HIS A 96 -11.64 -11.37 8.90
C HIS A 96 -11.90 -9.85 8.97
N THR A 97 -10.92 -9.04 8.57
CA THR A 97 -11.03 -7.57 8.57
C THR A 97 -11.48 -7.05 7.20
N PRO A 98 -12.71 -6.50 7.06
CA PRO A 98 -13.17 -5.92 5.80
C PRO A 98 -12.25 -4.79 5.32
N GLY A 99 -12.03 -4.69 4.01
CA GLY A 99 -11.16 -3.67 3.42
C GLY A 99 -9.66 -3.96 3.58
N SER A 100 -9.29 -5.07 4.22
CA SER A 100 -7.93 -5.58 4.29
C SER A 100 -7.72 -6.80 3.39
N PHE A 101 -6.47 -7.08 3.09
CA PHE A 101 -6.04 -8.27 2.39
C PHE A 101 -4.83 -8.88 3.11
N TRP A 102 -4.59 -10.15 2.85
CA TRP A 102 -3.35 -10.81 3.21
C TRP A 102 -2.51 -11.12 1.97
N CYS A 103 -1.19 -11.18 2.14
CA CYS A 103 -0.27 -11.73 1.13
C CYS A 103 0.83 -12.54 1.79
N GLU A 104 1.44 -13.45 1.04
CA GLU A 104 2.60 -14.21 1.50
C GLU A 104 3.68 -13.28 2.08
N PHE A 105 4.33 -13.76 3.14
CA PHE A 105 5.42 -13.02 3.77
C PHE A 105 6.67 -13.09 2.90
N LEU A 106 7.13 -11.93 2.46
CA LEU A 106 8.41 -11.77 1.80
C LEU A 106 9.48 -11.51 2.86
N ASP A 107 10.52 -12.32 2.86
CA ASP A 107 11.68 -12.18 3.74
C ASP A 107 12.93 -11.84 2.91
N GLY A 108 13.86 -11.10 3.51
CA GLY A 108 15.08 -10.62 2.85
C GLY A 108 15.28 -9.12 2.95
N GLU A 109 16.28 -8.64 2.22
CA GLU A 109 16.65 -7.23 2.21
C GLU A 109 15.59 -6.38 1.49
N GLN A 110 15.11 -5.33 2.17
CA GLN A 110 14.21 -4.35 1.58
C GLN A 110 15.01 -3.15 1.07
N THR A 111 14.87 -2.85 -0.23
CA THR A 111 15.41 -1.64 -0.85
C THR A 111 14.30 -0.83 -1.52
N SER A 112 14.53 0.47 -1.70
CA SER A 112 13.62 1.39 -2.38
C SER A 112 14.44 2.34 -3.23
N THR A 113 13.99 2.60 -4.46
CA THR A 113 14.65 3.49 -5.42
C THR A 113 13.60 4.30 -6.16
N ASP A 114 13.89 5.58 -6.38
CA ASP A 114 13.05 6.50 -7.17
C ASP A 114 13.60 6.65 -8.60
#